data_AF-F3CBT2-F1
#
_entry.id   AF-F3CBT2-F1
#
_cell.length_a   1.000
_cell.length_b   1.000
_cell.length_c   1.000
_cell.angle_alpha   90.00
_cell.angle_beta   90.00
_cell.angle_gamma   90.00
#
_symmetry.space_group_name_H-M   'P 1'
#
loop_
_entity.id
_entity.type
_entity.pdbx_description
1 polymer ?
#
loop_
_entity_poly.entity_id
_entity_poly.type
_entity_poly.pdbx_seq_one_letter_code
_entity_poly.pdbx_strand_id
1 'polypeptide(L)'
;KLLAQPELRVNEPAQFRKESPDFDSRYEEPKPQPEPMPGPPELDTEKLAKLRREYLNKKFGRTGDVLKDISIRENKEIASRYFESRGFTEEHYKPYMEGIDFTKPVTLETINSGKKLWQFQVPGGRQGMWYSLTPNVKPTELGINPNALMYKTNYEAQRVLNIYQSTEKVTVLRSTAAPILDKFSIPKEPYDAIGGARQLTSDQRELFKLIDLGEL
;
A
#
# COMPACT_ATOMS: atom_id res chain seq x y z
N LYS A 1 37.05 8.95 -62.15
CA LYS A 1 37.42 9.94 -61.10
C LYS A 1 37.46 9.17 -59.78
N LEU A 2 38.58 8.51 -59.47
CA LEU A 2 39.65 9.08 -58.65
C LEU A 2 39.10 9.60 -57.31
N LEU A 3 39.11 8.68 -56.35
CA LEU A 3 39.47 8.78 -54.93
C LEU A 3 40.03 10.12 -54.43
N ALA A 4 39.83 10.29 -53.12
CA ALA A 4 40.60 11.08 -52.16
C ALA A 4 40.08 12.49 -51.85
N GLN A 5 39.45 12.62 -50.68
CA GLN A 5 39.54 13.83 -49.86
C GLN A 5 40.92 13.81 -49.19
N PRO A 6 41.80 14.81 -49.41
CA PRO A 6 43.03 14.95 -48.68
C PRO A 6 42.85 15.96 -47.53
N GLU A 7 42.91 15.41 -46.32
CA GLU A 7 43.82 15.79 -45.24
C GLU A 7 44.21 17.27 -45.07
N LEU A 8 43.92 17.75 -43.85
CA LEU A 8 44.85 18.48 -42.97
C LEU A 8 46.20 18.86 -43.61
N ARG A 9 46.34 20.15 -43.91
CA ARG A 9 47.66 20.79 -43.98
C ARG A 9 47.67 22.02 -43.10
N VAL A 10 48.41 21.89 -42.00
CA VAL A 10 48.94 22.98 -41.18
C VAL A 10 49.86 23.84 -42.05
N ASN A 11 49.69 25.15 -42.00
CA ASN A 11 50.71 26.13 -42.38
C ASN A 11 50.51 27.39 -41.53
N GLU A 12 51.27 27.52 -40.45
CA GLU A 12 51.65 28.82 -39.86
C GLU A 12 52.82 29.42 -40.67
N PRO A 13 53.28 30.68 -40.45
CA PRO A 13 52.83 31.71 -39.50
C PRO A 13 52.55 33.08 -40.15
N ALA A 14 51.78 33.96 -39.51
CA ALA A 14 51.70 35.37 -39.93
C ALA A 14 51.80 36.34 -38.74
N GLN A 15 53.02 36.86 -38.63
CA GLN A 15 53.58 37.98 -37.89
C GLN A 15 52.61 39.05 -37.35
N PHE A 16 52.78 39.37 -36.07
CA PHE A 16 52.25 40.56 -35.41
C PHE A 16 52.76 41.84 -36.09
N ARG A 17 51.85 42.62 -36.70
CA ARG A 17 52.08 44.06 -36.92
C ARG A 17 51.47 44.84 -35.77
N LYS A 18 52.32 45.54 -35.03
CA LYS A 18 51.92 46.65 -34.14
C LYS A 18 51.64 47.86 -35.02
N GLU A 19 50.38 48.13 -35.31
CA GLU A 19 49.94 49.45 -35.72
C GLU A 19 49.06 49.98 -34.59
N SER A 20 49.59 50.90 -33.80
CA SER A 20 48.86 51.63 -32.76
C SER A 20 47.99 52.69 -33.45
N PRO A 21 46.68 52.73 -33.24
CA PRO A 21 45.86 53.87 -33.66
C PRO A 21 46.12 55.05 -32.71
N ASP A 22 46.25 56.25 -33.30
CA ASP A 22 46.39 57.53 -32.61
C ASP A 22 45.32 57.73 -31.53
N PHE A 23 45.77 57.99 -30.31
CA PHE A 23 44.96 58.38 -29.17
C PHE A 23 44.66 59.88 -29.26
N ASP A 24 43.60 60.25 -29.96
CA ASP A 24 42.99 61.57 -29.81
C ASP A 24 41.46 61.49 -29.84
N SER A 25 40.91 60.82 -28.84
CA SER A 25 39.53 61.04 -28.42
C SER A 25 39.52 61.26 -26.91
N ARG A 26 38.95 62.40 -26.48
CA ARG A 26 38.70 62.66 -25.06
C ARG A 26 37.81 61.53 -24.54
N TYR A 27 38.31 60.79 -23.56
CA TYR A 27 37.49 59.84 -22.81
C TYR A 27 36.31 60.60 -22.19
N GLU A 28 35.08 60.29 -22.62
CA GLU A 28 33.91 60.58 -21.79
C GLU A 28 34.03 59.71 -20.52
N GLU A 29 33.88 60.34 -19.35
CA GLU A 29 33.86 59.60 -18.09
C GLU A 29 32.73 58.55 -18.12
N PRO A 30 33.00 57.29 -17.73
CA PRO A 30 31.96 56.28 -17.64
C PRO A 30 30.94 56.72 -16.59
N LYS A 31 29.66 56.86 -16.98
CA LYS A 31 28.57 57.04 -16.02
C LYS A 31 28.58 55.88 -15.01
N PRO A 32 28.34 56.14 -13.72
CA PRO A 32 28.28 55.08 -12.71
C PRO A 32 27.24 54.04 -13.14
N GLN A 33 27.64 52.77 -13.13
CA GLN A 33 26.72 51.66 -13.41
C GLN A 33 25.57 51.71 -12.40
N PRO A 34 24.30 51.56 -12.84
CA PRO A 34 23.19 51.42 -11.90
C PRO A 34 23.45 50.19 -11.01
N GLU A 35 23.12 50.31 -9.72
CA GLU A 35 23.28 49.24 -8.74
C GLU A 35 22.72 47.92 -9.29
N PRO A 36 23.42 46.78 -9.10
CA PRO A 36 22.92 45.49 -9.52
C PRO A 36 21.58 45.25 -8.83
N MET A 37 20.54 44.98 -9.63
CA MET A 37 19.23 44.63 -9.09
C MET A 37 19.37 43.53 -8.04
N PRO A 38 18.63 43.59 -6.92
CA PRO A 38 18.62 42.48 -5.97
C PRO A 38 18.27 41.20 -6.72
N GLY A 39 19.13 40.19 -6.60
CA GLY A 39 18.89 38.88 -7.20
C GLY A 39 17.52 38.33 -6.79
N PRO A 40 16.88 37.48 -7.62
CA PRO A 40 15.62 36.87 -7.25
C PRO A 40 15.76 36.20 -5.87
N PRO A 41 14.74 36.29 -4.99
CA PRO A 41 14.84 35.75 -3.65
C PRO A 41 15.28 34.29 -3.71
N GLU A 42 16.32 33.93 -2.96
CA GLU A 42 16.78 32.55 -2.84
C GLU A 42 15.59 31.70 -2.39
N LEU A 43 14.96 31.02 -3.35
CA LEU A 43 13.96 30.02 -3.05
C LEU A 43 14.69 28.91 -2.33
N ASP A 44 14.41 28.74 -1.05
CA ASP A 44 14.87 27.63 -0.22
C ASP A 44 14.52 26.30 -0.94
N THR A 45 15.50 25.78 -1.67
CA THR A 45 15.34 24.66 -2.60
C THR A 45 15.02 23.38 -1.83
N GLU A 46 15.51 23.25 -0.59
CA GLU A 46 15.20 22.15 0.31
C GLU A 46 13.74 22.19 0.76
N LYS A 47 13.24 23.39 1.13
CA LYS A 47 11.82 23.57 1.47
C LYS A 47 10.91 23.28 0.29
N LEU A 48 11.28 23.72 -0.92
CA LEU A 48 10.54 23.40 -2.15
C LEU A 48 10.54 21.89 -2.44
N ALA A 49 11.69 21.22 -2.28
CA ALA A 49 11.80 19.78 -2.46
C ALA A 49 10.95 18.99 -1.45
N LYS A 50 10.91 19.42 -0.18
CA LYS A 50 10.09 18.82 0.87
C LYS A 50 8.59 18.97 0.58
N LEU A 51 8.15 20.18 0.21
CA LEU A 51 6.76 20.44 -0.18
C LEU A 51 6.34 19.60 -1.39
N ARG A 52 7.22 19.48 -2.39
CA ARG A 52 6.97 18.62 -3.56
C ARG A 52 6.85 17.15 -3.15
N ARG A 53 7.71 16.65 -2.26
CA ARG A 53 7.64 15.28 -1.75
C ARG A 53 6.34 15.02 -0.99
N GLU A 54 5.93 15.92 -0.12
CA GLU A 54 4.67 15.83 0.63
C GLU A 54 3.46 15.80 -0.31
N TYR A 55 3.45 16.69 -1.31
CA TYR A 55 2.41 16.70 -2.35
C TYR A 55 2.35 15.36 -3.10
N LEU A 56 3.49 14.83 -3.55
CA LEU A 56 3.54 13.56 -4.27
C LEU A 56 3.11 12.39 -3.37
N ASN A 57 3.53 12.37 -2.11
CA ASN A 57 3.11 11.33 -1.17
C ASN A 57 1.59 11.32 -1.00
N LYS A 58 0.98 12.49 -0.78
CA LYS A 58 -0.47 12.63 -0.68
C LYS A 58 -1.17 12.21 -1.98
N LYS A 59 -0.66 12.65 -3.13
CA LYS A 59 -1.23 12.34 -4.46
C LYS A 59 -1.22 10.83 -4.76
N PHE A 60 -0.19 10.12 -4.34
CA PHE A 60 0.00 8.69 -4.61
C PHE A 60 -0.30 7.79 -3.40
N GLY A 61 -0.96 8.30 -2.35
CA GLY A 61 -1.38 7.52 -1.19
C GLY A 61 -0.22 6.91 -0.38
N ARG A 62 0.94 7.56 -0.36
CA ARG A 62 2.13 7.16 0.38
C ARG A 62 2.18 7.84 1.75
N THR A 63 2.70 7.14 2.73
CA THR A 63 2.82 7.65 4.11
C THR A 63 3.96 8.66 4.26
N GLY A 64 4.96 8.60 3.37
CA GLY A 64 6.16 9.44 3.41
C GLY A 64 7.34 8.81 4.13
N ASP A 65 7.08 7.77 4.92
CA ASP A 65 8.08 6.81 5.39
C ASP A 65 8.27 5.73 4.31
N VAL A 66 9.45 5.73 3.70
CA VAL A 66 9.78 4.83 2.60
C VAL A 66 9.76 3.36 3.04
N LEU A 67 10.24 3.05 4.23
CA LEU A 67 10.27 1.67 4.73
C LEU A 67 8.85 1.17 4.97
N LYS A 68 8.01 2.02 5.59
CA LYS A 68 6.58 1.71 5.79
C LYS A 68 5.85 1.51 4.47
N ASP A 69 6.11 2.37 3.47
CA ASP A 69 5.50 2.25 2.14
C ASP A 69 5.98 1.01 1.36
N ILE A 70 7.20 0.53 1.61
CA ILE A 70 7.70 -0.74 1.07
C ILE A 70 6.97 -1.90 1.75
N SER A 71 6.90 -1.93 3.07
CA SER A 71 6.21 -3.00 3.82
C SER A 71 4.72 -3.08 3.47
N ILE A 72 4.02 -1.94 3.33
CA ILE A 72 2.61 -1.93 2.91
C ILE A 72 2.43 -2.60 1.54
N ARG A 73 3.35 -2.34 0.61
CA ARG A 73 3.31 -2.92 -0.75
C ARG A 73 3.57 -4.42 -0.71
N GLU A 74 4.56 -4.84 0.06
CA GLU A 74 4.89 -6.25 0.27
C GLU A 74 3.71 -7.00 0.92
N ASN A 75 3.10 -6.43 1.96
CA ASN A 75 1.93 -7.02 2.62
C ASN A 75 0.74 -7.19 1.64
N LYS A 76 0.50 -6.21 0.77
CA LYS A 76 -0.52 -6.30 -0.29
C LYS A 76 -0.20 -7.43 -1.27
N GLU A 77 1.05 -7.50 -1.71
CA GLU A 77 1.51 -8.52 -2.65
C GLU A 77 1.40 -9.94 -2.07
N ILE A 78 1.75 -10.14 -0.79
CA ILE A 78 1.58 -11.42 -0.09
C ILE A 78 0.09 -11.82 -0.08
N ALA A 79 -0.81 -10.90 0.26
CA ALA A 79 -2.25 -11.18 0.28
C ALA A 79 -2.81 -11.48 -1.12
N SER A 80 -2.48 -10.66 -2.13
CA SER A 80 -2.90 -10.90 -3.52
C SER A 80 -2.43 -12.26 -4.02
N ARG A 81 -1.14 -12.56 -3.87
CA ARG A 81 -0.57 -13.87 -4.27
C ARG A 81 -1.22 -15.03 -3.54
N TYR A 82 -1.56 -14.85 -2.26
CA TYR A 82 -2.33 -15.86 -1.54
C TYR A 82 -3.66 -16.12 -2.24
N PHE A 83 -4.51 -15.11 -2.41
CA PHE A 83 -5.81 -15.29 -3.05
C PHE A 83 -5.70 -15.84 -4.49
N GLU A 84 -4.74 -15.36 -5.27
CA GLU A 84 -4.46 -15.87 -6.63
C GLU A 84 -4.05 -17.34 -6.62
N SER A 85 -3.20 -17.75 -5.68
CA SER A 85 -2.80 -19.17 -5.52
C SER A 85 -3.97 -20.08 -5.14
N ARG A 86 -5.03 -19.50 -4.55
CA ARG A 86 -6.28 -20.17 -4.21
C ARG A 86 -7.31 -20.12 -5.35
N GLY A 87 -6.95 -19.56 -6.51
CA GLY A 87 -7.79 -19.50 -7.71
C GLY A 87 -8.77 -18.32 -7.77
N PHE A 88 -8.63 -17.33 -6.88
CA PHE A 88 -9.46 -16.13 -6.92
C PHE A 88 -8.97 -15.17 -8.01
N THR A 89 -9.91 -14.58 -8.76
CA THR A 89 -9.61 -13.46 -9.65
C THR A 89 -9.46 -12.16 -8.84
N GLU A 90 -8.76 -11.17 -9.40
CA GLU A 90 -8.59 -9.86 -8.76
C GLU A 90 -9.93 -9.21 -8.38
N GLU A 91 -10.90 -9.24 -9.30
CA GLU A 91 -12.24 -8.72 -9.04
C GLU A 91 -12.91 -9.36 -7.82
N HIS A 92 -12.66 -10.65 -7.60
CA HIS A 92 -13.26 -11.39 -6.50
C HIS A 92 -12.53 -11.16 -5.17
N TYR A 93 -11.19 -11.08 -5.16
CA TYR A 93 -10.45 -10.90 -3.91
C TYR A 93 -10.29 -9.44 -3.49
N LYS A 94 -10.47 -8.48 -4.39
CA LYS A 94 -10.31 -7.04 -4.09
C LYS A 94 -11.15 -6.58 -2.89
N PRO A 95 -12.44 -6.95 -2.75
CA PRO A 95 -13.21 -6.64 -1.54
C PRO A 95 -12.63 -7.28 -0.26
N TYR A 96 -12.01 -8.45 -0.35
CA TYR A 96 -11.36 -9.09 0.81
C TYR A 96 -10.13 -8.32 1.28
N MET A 97 -9.41 -7.68 0.36
CA MET A 97 -8.27 -6.85 0.71
C MET A 97 -8.66 -5.60 1.49
N GLU A 98 -9.89 -5.08 1.32
CA GLU A 98 -10.38 -3.93 2.08
C GLU A 98 -10.48 -4.23 3.58
N GLY A 99 -10.72 -5.49 3.96
CA GLY A 99 -10.76 -5.95 5.34
C GLY A 99 -9.40 -6.18 5.99
N ILE A 100 -8.28 -5.90 5.31
CA ILE A 100 -6.92 -6.16 5.79
C ILE A 100 -6.16 -4.83 6.03
N ASP A 101 -5.67 -4.62 7.24
CA ASP A 101 -4.78 -3.51 7.56
C ASP A 101 -3.35 -3.82 7.09
N PHE A 102 -3.01 -3.38 5.89
CA PHE A 102 -1.66 -3.56 5.32
C PHE A 102 -0.58 -2.71 5.98
N THR A 103 -0.94 -1.79 6.89
CA THR A 103 0.06 -1.10 7.73
C THR A 103 0.61 -2.00 8.83
N LYS A 104 -0.03 -3.16 9.07
CA LYS A 104 0.44 -4.24 9.94
C LYS A 104 1.00 -5.39 9.11
N PRO A 105 1.89 -6.22 9.67
CA PRO A 105 2.44 -7.37 8.95
C PRO A 105 1.36 -8.33 8.45
N VAL A 106 1.52 -8.79 7.21
CA VAL A 106 0.72 -9.85 6.59
C VAL A 106 1.65 -10.99 6.22
N THR A 107 1.38 -12.19 6.72
CA THR A 107 2.28 -13.34 6.55
C THR A 107 1.51 -14.59 6.17
N LEU A 108 2.15 -15.48 5.43
CA LEU A 108 1.69 -16.84 5.26
C LEU A 108 2.20 -17.68 6.44
N GLU A 109 1.28 -18.33 7.14
CA GLU A 109 1.63 -19.25 8.22
C GLU A 109 1.06 -20.62 7.92
N THR A 110 1.81 -21.66 8.27
CA THR A 110 1.28 -23.01 8.24
C THR A 110 0.95 -23.44 9.66
N ILE A 111 -0.32 -23.74 9.90
CA ILE A 111 -0.78 -24.31 11.17
C ILE A 111 -0.84 -25.82 11.04
N ASN A 112 -0.48 -26.53 12.12
CA ASN A 112 -0.60 -27.98 12.18
C ASN A 112 -2.06 -28.40 12.42
N SER A 113 -2.33 -29.70 12.32
CA SER A 113 -3.58 -30.28 12.78
C SER A 113 -3.79 -30.06 14.28
N GLY A 114 -5.05 -30.10 14.70
CA GLY A 114 -5.47 -29.93 16.09
C GLY A 114 -5.56 -28.49 16.57
N LYS A 115 -5.23 -27.49 15.73
CA LYS A 115 -5.26 -26.07 16.11
C LYS A 115 -6.71 -25.58 16.20
N LYS A 116 -7.09 -25.07 17.37
CA LYS A 116 -8.39 -24.42 17.60
C LYS A 116 -8.38 -22.97 17.11
N LEU A 117 -9.44 -22.59 16.43
CA LEU A 117 -9.75 -21.27 15.91
C LEU A 117 -11.23 -20.95 16.13
N TRP A 118 -11.58 -19.67 16.09
CA TRP A 118 -12.96 -19.24 16.35
C TRP A 118 -13.50 -18.40 15.20
N GLN A 119 -14.76 -18.59 14.83
CA GLN A 119 -15.38 -17.85 13.74
C GLN A 119 -16.76 -17.34 14.15
N PHE A 120 -17.00 -16.05 13.92
CA PHE A 120 -18.32 -15.45 14.07
C PHE A 120 -19.20 -15.71 12.85
N GLN A 121 -20.38 -16.26 13.06
CA GLN A 121 -21.34 -16.60 12.02
C GLN A 121 -22.75 -16.23 12.44
N VAL A 122 -23.66 -16.03 11.50
CA VAL A 122 -25.09 -16.06 11.83
C VAL A 122 -25.47 -17.46 12.36
N PRO A 123 -26.41 -17.59 13.31
CA PRO A 123 -26.85 -18.90 13.81
C PRO A 123 -27.29 -19.82 12.66
N GLY A 124 -26.76 -21.05 12.62
CA GLY A 124 -27.01 -22.01 11.53
C GLY A 124 -26.38 -21.61 10.18
N GLY A 125 -25.54 -20.57 10.15
CA GLY A 125 -24.85 -20.09 8.98
C GLY A 125 -23.80 -21.07 8.45
N ARG A 126 -23.43 -20.88 7.17
CA ARG A 126 -22.32 -21.63 6.58
C ARG A 126 -20.99 -21.11 7.12
N GLN A 127 -20.05 -22.03 7.28
CA GLN A 127 -18.66 -21.70 7.54
C GLN A 127 -18.09 -20.78 6.45
N GLY A 128 -17.52 -19.66 6.88
CA GLY A 128 -16.78 -18.69 6.09
C GLY A 128 -15.27 -18.97 6.14
N MET A 129 -14.49 -18.00 5.66
CA MET A 129 -13.05 -18.13 5.47
C MET A 129 -12.21 -17.43 6.53
N TRP A 130 -12.83 -16.62 7.37
CA TRP A 130 -12.15 -15.74 8.32
C TRP A 130 -12.26 -16.31 9.72
N TYR A 131 -11.13 -16.47 10.39
CA TYR A 131 -11.06 -17.02 11.73
C TYR A 131 -10.27 -16.08 12.64
N SER A 132 -10.58 -16.11 13.91
CA SER A 132 -9.81 -15.47 14.97
C SER A 132 -8.95 -16.51 15.69
N LEU A 133 -7.82 -16.04 16.23
CA LEU A 133 -6.87 -16.88 16.97
C LEU A 133 -7.24 -17.03 18.45
N THR A 134 -8.28 -16.35 18.92
CA THR A 134 -8.70 -16.28 20.32
C THR A 134 -10.21 -16.09 20.38
N PRO A 135 -10.91 -16.65 21.38
CA PRO A 135 -12.33 -16.36 21.59
C PRO A 135 -12.55 -14.97 22.20
N ASN A 136 -11.50 -14.36 22.77
CA ASN A 136 -11.57 -13.08 23.48
C ASN A 136 -11.44 -11.92 22.50
N VAL A 137 -12.31 -11.86 21.50
CA VAL A 137 -12.37 -10.82 20.48
C VAL A 137 -13.82 -10.57 20.10
N LYS A 138 -14.17 -9.31 19.81
CA LYS A 138 -15.52 -8.92 19.38
C LYS A 138 -15.61 -8.87 17.85
N PRO A 139 -16.80 -9.07 17.26
CA PRO A 139 -17.01 -8.92 15.82
C PRO A 139 -16.49 -7.58 15.28
N THR A 140 -16.76 -6.49 16.00
CA THR A 140 -16.32 -5.12 15.64
C THR A 140 -14.80 -5.00 15.50
N GLU A 141 -14.02 -5.71 16.33
CA GLU A 141 -12.55 -5.69 16.27
C GLU A 141 -12.01 -6.53 15.10
N LEU A 142 -12.83 -7.44 14.56
CA LEU A 142 -12.53 -8.22 13.35
C LEU A 142 -13.05 -7.54 12.07
N GLY A 143 -13.49 -6.28 12.15
CA GLY A 143 -13.94 -5.54 10.97
C GLY A 143 -15.34 -5.97 10.47
N ILE A 144 -16.17 -6.57 11.33
CA ILE A 144 -17.51 -7.02 10.96
C ILE A 144 -18.59 -6.54 11.95
N ASN A 145 -19.81 -6.35 11.45
CA ASN A 145 -20.98 -6.04 12.26
C ASN A 145 -21.30 -7.23 13.20
N PRO A 146 -21.54 -6.98 14.51
CA PRO A 146 -22.03 -7.99 15.45
C PRO A 146 -23.32 -8.69 15.02
N ASN A 147 -24.15 -8.02 14.21
CA ASN A 147 -25.35 -8.57 13.60
C ASN A 147 -25.13 -8.77 12.09
N ALA A 148 -25.88 -9.70 11.51
CA ALA A 148 -25.90 -9.91 10.07
C ALA A 148 -27.23 -10.50 9.62
N LEU A 149 -27.54 -10.33 8.33
CA LEU A 149 -28.70 -11.00 7.73
C LEU A 149 -28.41 -12.50 7.57
N MET A 150 -29.37 -13.33 7.96
CA MET A 150 -29.36 -14.74 7.63
C MET A 150 -29.43 -14.92 6.11
N TYR A 151 -28.62 -15.83 5.57
CA TYR A 151 -28.44 -16.01 4.13
C TYR A 151 -29.76 -16.20 3.38
N LYS A 152 -29.98 -15.38 2.33
CA LYS A 152 -31.20 -15.36 1.50
C LYS A 152 -32.49 -15.03 2.26
N THR A 153 -32.39 -14.43 3.44
CA THR A 153 -33.55 -13.95 4.21
C THR A 153 -33.38 -12.47 4.53
N ASN A 154 -34.46 -11.85 5.03
CA ASN A 154 -34.41 -10.51 5.62
C ASN A 154 -34.35 -10.56 7.15
N TYR A 155 -34.06 -11.72 7.74
CA TYR A 155 -33.99 -11.87 9.18
C TYR A 155 -32.59 -11.51 9.68
N GLU A 156 -32.53 -10.51 10.55
CA GLU A 156 -31.31 -10.13 11.24
C GLU A 156 -31.10 -11.01 12.47
N ALA A 157 -29.85 -11.46 12.65
CA ALA A 157 -29.46 -12.20 13.82
C ALA A 157 -28.11 -11.74 14.35
N GLN A 158 -27.96 -11.80 15.67
CA GLN A 158 -26.67 -11.63 16.32
C GLN A 158 -25.75 -12.81 15.96
N ARG A 159 -24.51 -12.51 15.61
CA ARG A 159 -23.51 -13.55 15.30
C ARG A 159 -23.18 -14.36 16.55
N VAL A 160 -23.07 -15.67 16.35
CA VAL A 160 -22.59 -16.62 17.35
C VAL A 160 -21.13 -16.98 17.06
N LEU A 161 -20.38 -17.31 18.11
CA LEU A 161 -18.98 -17.71 18.01
C LEU A 161 -18.88 -19.24 17.95
N ASN A 162 -18.47 -19.76 16.81
CA ASN A 162 -18.25 -21.19 16.60
C ASN A 162 -16.76 -21.54 16.73
N ILE A 163 -16.48 -22.74 17.23
CA ILE A 163 -15.11 -23.25 17.42
C ILE A 163 -14.79 -24.25 16.32
N TYR A 164 -13.68 -24.02 15.65
CA TYR A 164 -13.17 -24.88 14.59
C TYR A 164 -11.82 -25.46 14.96
N GLN A 165 -11.57 -26.71 14.61
CA GLN A 165 -10.29 -27.36 14.76
C GLN A 165 -9.73 -27.77 13.41
N SER A 166 -8.46 -27.42 13.14
CA SER A 166 -7.78 -27.90 11.95
C SER A 166 -7.63 -29.42 12.00
N THR A 167 -7.97 -30.12 10.93
CA THR A 167 -7.81 -31.58 10.83
C THR A 167 -6.45 -31.98 10.29
N GLU A 168 -5.86 -31.11 9.48
CA GLU A 168 -4.60 -31.33 8.78
C GLU A 168 -3.73 -30.07 8.85
N LYS A 169 -2.51 -30.20 8.32
CA LYS A 169 -1.60 -29.07 8.15
C LYS A 169 -2.13 -28.17 7.02
N VAL A 170 -2.33 -26.89 7.30
CA VAL A 170 -2.93 -25.95 6.35
C VAL A 170 -2.21 -24.60 6.37
N THR A 171 -1.99 -24.03 5.19
CA THR A 171 -1.43 -22.69 5.03
C THR A 171 -2.54 -21.65 5.04
N VAL A 172 -2.41 -20.69 5.93
CA VAL A 172 -3.38 -19.61 6.18
C VAL A 172 -2.70 -18.26 5.99
N LEU A 173 -3.47 -17.26 5.58
CA LEU A 173 -3.03 -15.87 5.56
C LEU A 173 -3.28 -15.27 6.95
N ARG A 174 -2.23 -14.85 7.65
CA ARG A 174 -2.35 -14.12 8.92
C ARG A 174 -2.27 -12.63 8.68
N SER A 175 -3.24 -11.90 9.21
CA SER A 175 -3.32 -10.45 9.05
C SER A 175 -3.98 -9.78 10.26
N THR A 176 -4.08 -8.46 10.20
CA THR A 176 -4.86 -7.65 11.13
C THR A 176 -6.07 -7.09 10.39
N ALA A 177 -7.25 -7.12 11.02
CA ALA A 177 -8.46 -6.57 10.44
C ALA A 177 -8.33 -5.04 10.29
N ALA A 178 -8.70 -4.51 9.12
CA ALA A 178 -8.80 -3.07 8.92
C ALA A 178 -10.02 -2.49 9.65
N PRO A 179 -9.95 -1.23 10.12
CA PRO A 179 -11.15 -0.44 10.33
C PRO A 179 -11.88 -0.29 9.00
N ILE A 180 -13.15 -0.69 8.94
CA ILE A 180 -13.92 -0.71 7.69
C ILE A 180 -15.38 -0.42 7.96
N LEU A 181 -16.03 0.25 7.01
CA LEU A 181 -17.47 0.36 6.95
C LEU A 181 -18.04 -0.94 6.39
N ASP A 182 -18.54 -1.83 7.25
CA ASP A 182 -19.19 -3.08 6.88
C ASP A 182 -20.52 -2.77 6.18
N LYS A 183 -20.50 -2.87 4.84
CA LYS A 183 -21.68 -2.72 3.96
C LYS A 183 -22.25 -4.06 3.51
N PHE A 184 -21.72 -5.17 4.02
CA PHE A 184 -21.98 -6.51 3.49
C PHE A 184 -22.77 -7.40 4.46
N SER A 185 -22.69 -7.17 5.77
CA SER A 185 -23.47 -7.92 6.77
C SER A 185 -24.95 -7.54 6.76
N ILE A 186 -25.25 -6.24 6.74
CA ILE A 186 -26.60 -5.67 6.63
C ILE A 186 -26.53 -4.49 5.64
N PRO A 187 -26.74 -4.71 4.34
CA PRO A 187 -26.47 -3.69 3.32
C PRO A 187 -27.23 -2.37 3.47
N LYS A 188 -28.40 -2.41 4.14
CA LYS A 188 -29.22 -1.22 4.41
C LYS A 188 -28.74 -0.41 5.60
N GLU A 189 -27.95 -1.02 6.48
CA GLU A 189 -27.45 -0.42 7.72
C GLU A 189 -25.94 -0.67 7.84
N PRO A 190 -25.13 0.10 7.09
CA PRO A 190 -23.69 0.01 7.18
C PRO A 190 -23.18 0.23 8.60
N TYR A 191 -22.16 -0.52 9.00
CA TYR A 191 -21.62 -0.49 10.36
C TYR A 191 -20.14 -0.13 10.38
N ASP A 192 -19.77 0.90 11.13
CA ASP A 192 -18.37 1.28 11.33
C ASP A 192 -17.68 0.29 12.28
N ALA A 193 -16.97 -0.68 11.70
CA ALA A 193 -16.20 -1.64 12.46
C ALA A 193 -14.82 -1.08 12.79
N ILE A 194 -14.41 -1.22 14.05
CA ILE A 194 -13.16 -0.67 14.58
C ILE A 194 -11.94 -1.36 13.96
N GLY A 195 -12.03 -2.67 13.68
CA GLY A 195 -10.88 -3.47 13.26
C GLY A 195 -9.81 -3.61 14.35
N GLY A 196 -8.60 -4.01 13.95
CA GLY A 196 -7.43 -4.10 14.82
C GLY A 196 -7.15 -5.46 15.43
N ALA A 197 -8.10 -6.41 15.42
CA ALA A 197 -7.84 -7.77 15.87
C ALA A 197 -7.11 -8.59 14.82
N ARG A 198 -6.39 -9.62 15.29
CA ARG A 198 -5.70 -10.59 14.42
C ARG A 198 -6.69 -11.58 13.84
N GLN A 199 -6.55 -11.85 12.55
CA GLN A 199 -7.38 -12.80 11.81
C GLN A 199 -6.51 -13.76 10.97
N LEU A 200 -7.07 -14.93 10.71
CA LEU A 200 -6.56 -15.92 9.77
C LEU A 200 -7.57 -16.11 8.64
N THR A 201 -7.09 -16.19 7.40
CA THR A 201 -7.91 -16.44 6.22
C THR A 201 -7.56 -17.80 5.62
N SER A 202 -8.59 -18.60 5.30
CA SER A 202 -8.47 -19.82 4.51
C SER A 202 -9.79 -20.19 3.82
N ASP A 203 -9.75 -20.49 2.52
CA ASP A 203 -10.86 -21.03 1.73
C ASP A 203 -11.04 -22.54 1.87
N GLN A 204 -10.05 -23.24 2.44
CA GLN A 204 -10.03 -24.70 2.65
C GLN A 204 -10.87 -25.12 3.86
N ARG A 205 -12.17 -24.79 3.82
CA ARG A 205 -13.11 -24.97 4.94
C ARG A 205 -13.19 -26.42 5.42
N GLU A 206 -13.03 -27.36 4.50
CA GLU A 206 -13.01 -28.80 4.75
C GLU A 206 -11.91 -29.25 5.72
N LEU A 207 -10.83 -28.46 5.83
CA LEU A 207 -9.72 -28.74 6.75
C LEU A 207 -9.97 -28.20 8.17
N PHE A 208 -11.13 -27.59 8.41
CA PHE A 208 -11.52 -27.01 9.69
C PHE A 208 -12.89 -27.56 10.10
N LYS A 209 -12.90 -28.50 11.05
CA LYS A 209 -14.14 -29.11 11.55
C LYS A 209 -14.70 -28.30 12.71
N LEU A 210 -16.01 -28.08 12.69
CA LEU A 210 -16.75 -27.55 13.83
C LEU A 210 -16.63 -28.55 14.98
N ILE A 211 -16.30 -28.06 16.17
CA ILE A 211 -16.25 -28.86 17.39
C ILE A 211 -17.15 -28.24 18.46
N ASP A 212 -17.85 -29.09 19.20
CA ASP A 212 -18.70 -28.65 20.30
C ASP A 212 -17.86 -28.39 21.55
N LEU A 213 -18.29 -27.43 22.38
CA LEU A 213 -17.68 -27.14 23.68
C LEU A 213 -17.66 -28.35 24.63
N GLY A 214 -18.50 -29.36 24.37
CA GLY A 214 -18.58 -30.61 25.15
C GLY A 214 -17.58 -31.70 24.74
N GLU A 215 -16.84 -31.54 23.65
CA GLU A 215 -15.78 -32.47 23.21
C GLU A 215 -14.38 -32.05 23.74
N LEU A 216 -14.36 -31.30 24.84
CA LEU A 216 -13.15 -30.80 25.51
C LEU A 216 -12.65 -31.75 26.60
#